data_AF-A0A7U6Y866-F1
#
_entry.id   AF-A0A7U6Y866-F1
#
_cell.length_a   1.000
_cell.length_b   1.000
_cell.length_c   1.000
_cell.angle_alpha   90.00
_cell.angle_beta   90.00
_cell.angle_gamma   90.00
#
_symmetry.space_group_name_H-M   'P 1'
#
loop_
_entity.id
_entity.type
_entity.pdbx_description
1 polymer ?
#
loop_
_entity_poly.entity_id
_entity_poly.type
_entity_poly.pdbx_seq_one_letter_code
_entity_poly.pdbx_strand_id
1 'polypeptide(L)' 'MSSQLRLRVRPSAALLEHPMWSETDFAYLRGRGYTNAQVLKFWDRDLKFGAKPVRWRPDDCKYLSAFSRVVRR' A
#
# COMPACT_ATOMS: atom_id res chain seq x y z
N MET A 1 -13.60 6.38 -19.71
CA MET A 1 -12.43 5.49 -19.80
C MET A 1 -11.85 5.32 -18.40
N SER A 2 -12.16 4.24 -17.70
CA SER A 2 -11.58 3.97 -16.38
C SER A 2 -10.29 3.16 -16.56
N SER A 3 -9.20 3.85 -16.84
CA SER A 3 -7.87 3.26 -16.87
C SER A 3 -7.48 2.89 -15.45
N GLN A 4 -7.72 1.64 -15.03
CA GLN A 4 -7.23 1.13 -13.76
C GLN A 4 -5.69 1.16 -13.76
N LEU A 5 -5.13 2.16 -13.09
CA LEU A 5 -3.68 2.31 -12.94
C LEU A 5 -3.16 1.12 -12.13
N ARG A 6 -2.39 0.25 -12.78
CA ARG A 6 -1.84 -0.96 -12.15
C ARG A 6 -0.49 -0.65 -11.49
N LEU A 7 -0.36 -1.00 -10.21
CA LEU A 7 0.92 -0.97 -9.51
C LEU A 7 1.94 -1.86 -10.22
N ARG A 8 3.19 -1.40 -10.28
CA ARG A 8 4.30 -2.19 -10.86
C ARG A 8 4.55 -3.52 -10.15
N VAL A 9 4.31 -3.56 -8.84
CA VAL A 9 4.52 -4.74 -8.00
C VAL A 9 3.19 -5.16 -7.41
N ARG A 10 2.89 -6.46 -7.55
CA ARG A 10 1.67 -7.06 -7.01
C ARG A 10 1.87 -7.42 -5.53
N PRO A 11 0.83 -7.31 -4.70
CA PRO A 11 0.84 -7.86 -3.35
C PRO A 11 1.00 -9.38 -3.42
N SER A 12 1.64 -9.97 -2.40
CA SER A 12 1.65 -11.42 -2.20
C SER A 12 0.34 -11.88 -1.56
N ALA A 13 0.04 -13.19 -1.61
CA ALA A 13 -1.12 -13.77 -0.93
C ALA A 13 -1.17 -13.41 0.57
N ALA A 14 -0.02 -13.54 1.27
CA ALA A 14 0.10 -13.19 2.68
C ALA A 14 -0.26 -11.72 2.99
N LEU A 15 0.02 -10.78 2.06
CA LEU A 15 -0.39 -9.39 2.25
C LEU A 15 -1.91 -9.22 2.06
N LEU A 16 -2.49 -9.89 1.05
CA LEU A 16 -3.92 -9.82 0.76
C LEU A 16 -4.78 -10.37 1.91
N GLU A 17 -4.29 -11.40 2.59
CA GLU A 17 -4.97 -12.05 3.71
C GLU A 17 -4.69 -11.36 5.06
N HIS A 18 -3.78 -10.38 5.11
CA HIS A 18 -3.36 -9.75 6.35
C HIS A 18 -4.49 -8.85 6.92
N PRO A 19 -4.76 -8.83 8.24
CA PRO A 19 -5.80 -7.99 8.84
C PRO A 19 -5.64 -6.48 8.59
N MET A 20 -4.40 -6.02 8.37
CA MET A 20 -4.06 -4.63 8.02
C MET A 20 -4.19 -4.33 6.51
N TRP A 21 -4.65 -5.28 5.70
CA TRP A 21 -4.71 -5.11 4.26
C TRP A 21 -5.57 -3.90 3.85
N SER A 22 -4.98 -3.07 3.00
CA SER A 22 -5.64 -1.95 2.34
C SER A 22 -4.90 -1.69 1.04
N GLU A 23 -5.62 -1.74 -0.09
CA GLU A 23 -5.02 -1.53 -1.40
C GLU A 23 -4.34 -0.16 -1.51
N THR A 24 -4.97 0.88 -0.94
CA THR A 24 -4.44 2.26 -0.93
C THR A 24 -3.20 2.40 -0.06
N ASP A 25 -3.14 1.72 1.09
CA ASP A 25 -1.95 1.74 1.96
C ASP A 25 -0.82 0.92 1.37
N PHE A 26 -1.13 -0.24 0.78
CA PHE A 26 -0.16 -0.98 -0.01
C PHE A 26 0.41 -0.12 -1.15
N ALA A 27 -0.45 0.55 -1.93
CA ALA A 27 -0.03 1.44 -3.01
C ALA A 27 0.87 2.58 -2.49
N TYR A 28 0.50 3.18 -1.36
CA TYR A 28 1.30 4.23 -0.70
C TYR A 28 2.68 3.71 -0.29
N LEU A 29 2.74 2.63 0.48
CA LEU A 29 4.00 2.03 0.96
C LEU A 29 4.88 1.55 -0.20
N ARG A 30 4.28 1.01 -1.26
CA ARG A 30 4.98 0.68 -2.50
C ARG A 30 5.53 1.93 -3.20
N GLY A 31 4.77 3.02 -3.24
CA GLY A 31 5.20 4.33 -3.74
C GLY A 31 6.34 4.94 -2.93
N ARG A 32 6.46 4.59 -1.65
CA ARG A 32 7.59 4.93 -0.78
C ARG A 32 8.82 4.03 -0.97
N GLY A 33 8.71 2.98 -1.79
CA GLY A 33 9.82 2.08 -2.12
C GLY A 33 9.92 0.82 -1.25
N TYR A 34 8.95 0.56 -0.37
CA TYR A 34 9.01 -0.62 0.51
C TYR A 34 8.73 -1.92 -0.25
N THR A 35 9.46 -2.98 0.07
CA THR A 35 9.23 -4.34 -0.45
C THR A 35 8.00 -4.98 0.19
N ASN A 36 7.45 -6.03 -0.42
CA ASN A 36 6.31 -6.76 0.17
C ASN A 36 6.64 -7.30 1.57
N ALA A 37 7.87 -7.78 1.78
CA ALA A 37 8.33 -8.26 3.07
C ALA A 37 8.43 -7.13 4.12
N GLN A 38 8.83 -5.92 3.71
CA GLN A 38 8.86 -4.76 4.61
C GLN A 38 7.45 -4.29 4.97
N VAL A 39 6.54 -4.24 4.00
CA VAL A 39 5.12 -3.89 4.24
C VAL A 39 4.51 -4.86 5.25
N LEU A 40 4.72 -6.17 5.05
CA LEU A 40 4.23 -7.19 5.98
C LEU A 40 4.75 -6.96 7.40
N LYS A 41 6.07 -6.71 7.56
CA LYS A 41 6.67 -6.41 8.87
C LYS A 41 6.09 -5.15 9.54
N PHE A 42 5.80 -4.11 8.78
CA PHE A 42 5.16 -2.91 9.33
C PHE A 42 3.76 -3.22 9.82
N TRP A 43 2.98 -3.93 9.02
CA TRP A 43 1.62 -4.31 9.38
C TRP A 43 1.56 -5.30 10.54
N ASP A 44 2.47 -6.28 10.62
CA ASP A 44 2.59 -7.19 11.78
C ASP A 44 2.87 -6.39 13.07
N ARG A 45 3.82 -5.46 13.00
CA ARG A 45 4.16 -4.58 14.11
C ARG A 45 2.96 -3.74 14.53
N ASP A 46 2.31 -3.08 13.59
CA ASP A 46 1.21 -2.16 13.86
C ASP A 46 -0.01 -2.92 14.41
N LEU A 47 -0.31 -4.11 13.87
CA LEU A 47 -1.34 -5.01 14.38
C LEU A 47 -1.05 -5.44 15.83
N LYS A 48 0.21 -5.76 16.15
CA LYS A 48 0.63 -6.10 17.53
C LYS A 48 0.42 -4.94 18.52
N PHE A 49 0.51 -3.69 18.04
CA PHE A 49 0.20 -2.50 18.84
C PHE A 49 -1.28 -2.11 18.83
N GLY A 50 -2.16 -2.93 18.24
CA GLY A 50 -3.59 -2.67 18.16
C GLY A 50 -3.97 -1.55 17.18
N ALA A 51 -3.07 -1.21 16.25
CA ALA A 51 -3.38 -0.26 15.19
C ALA A 51 -4.43 -0.83 14.23
N LYS A 52 -5.07 0.07 13.48
CA LYS A 52 -6.07 -0.26 12.46
C LYS A 52 -5.52 -0.03 11.06
N PRO A 53 -6.05 -0.72 10.03
CA PRO A 53 -5.64 -0.51 8.64
C PRO A 53 -5.77 0.96 8.25
N VAL A 54 -4.71 1.52 7.66
CA VAL A 54 -4.77 2.86 7.09
C VAL A 54 -5.44 2.77 5.72
N ARG A 55 -6.29 3.75 5.40
CA ARG A 55 -6.90 3.88 4.08
C ARG A 55 -6.57 5.27 3.56
N TRP A 56 -5.56 5.36 2.69
CA TRP A 56 -5.17 6.62 2.10
C TRP A 56 -6.22 7.07 1.11
N ARG A 57 -6.54 8.35 1.15
CA ARG A 57 -7.45 8.92 0.17
C ARG A 57 -6.69 9.25 -1.11
N PRO A 58 -7.27 8.98 -2.30
CA PRO A 58 -6.62 9.27 -3.58
C PRO A 58 -6.30 10.75 -3.81
N ASP A 59 -7.01 11.66 -3.16
CA ASP A 59 -6.83 13.12 -3.20
C ASP A 59 -5.78 13.63 -2.20
N ASP A 60 -5.29 12.79 -1.29
CA ASP A 60 -4.25 13.18 -0.34
C ASP A 60 -2.93 13.43 -1.06
N CYS A 61 -2.32 14.61 -0.83
CA CYS A 61 -1.08 15.00 -1.50
C CYS A 61 0.10 14.05 -1.21
N LYS A 62 0.14 13.43 -0.02
CA LYS A 62 1.14 12.41 0.33
C LYS A 62 0.90 11.13 -0.46
N TYR A 63 -0.36 10.72 -0.59
CA TYR A 63 -0.74 9.59 -1.40
C TYR A 63 -0.37 9.82 -2.87
N LEU A 64 -0.80 10.93 -3.47
CA LEU A 64 -0.50 11.28 -4.87
C LEU A 64 1.01 11.31 -5.15
N SER A 65 1.79 11.90 -4.24
CA SER A 65 3.26 11.93 -4.34
C SER A 65 3.86 10.53 -4.35
N ALA A 66 3.41 9.64 -3.46
CA ALA A 66 3.88 8.26 -3.41
C ALA A 66 3.41 7.47 -4.63
N PHE A 67 2.14 7.56 -4.98
CA PHE A 67 1.49 6.85 -6.08
C PHE A 67 2.15 7.15 -7.42
N SER A 68 2.50 8.42 -7.68
CA SER A 68 3.22 8.84 -8.89
C SER A 68 4.58 8.14 -9.09
N ARG A 69 5.20 7.61 -8.03
CA ARG A 69 6.49 6.89 -8.12
C ARG A 69 6.35 5.41 -8.46
N VAL A 70 5.17 4.82 -8.25
CA VAL A 70 4.92 3.37 -8.41
C VAL A 70 4.03 3.04 -9.61
N VAL A 71 3.31 4.02 -10.14
CA VAL A 71 2.48 3.87 -11.33
C VAL A 71 3.32 4.08 -12.59
N ARG A 72 3.11 3.25 -13.62
CA ARG A 72 3.75 3.47 -14.94
C ARG A 72 3.19 4.76 -15.55
N ARG A 73 4.07 5.58 -16.14
CA ARG A 73 3.67 6.54 -17.19
C ARG A 73 3.09 5.78 -18.38
#